data_AF-A0A9D5U6V6-F1
#
_entry.id   AF-A0A9D5U6V6-F1
#
_cell.length_a   1.000
_cell.length_b   1.000
_cell.length_c   1.000
_cell.angle_alpha   90.00
_cell.angle_beta   90.00
_cell.angle_gamma   90.00
#
_symmetry.space_group_name_H-M   'P 1'
#
loop_
_entity.id
_entity.type
_entity.pdbx_description
1 polymer ?
#
loop_
_entity_poly.entity_id
_entity_poly.type
_entity_poly.pdbx_seq_one_letter_code
_entity_poly.pdbx_strand_id
1 'polypeptide(L)'
;MGISRRGSPYLRAACRRAPGRRHVAGERKRPRRSWLALAAALVLLGCGAGIEERLARADRAFDAGNWSEAEAGYRRVLKGDEHNFRAHLRLAEVYFEKKRYDIMIGYHLREAERIMRESGDAEMRAEFRRVRGRILGKALESGRI
;
A
#
# COMPACT_ATOMS: atom_id res chain seq x y z
N MET A 1 -14.60 -58.77 -70.05
CA MET A 1 -15.52 -58.34 -71.14
C MET A 1 -16.58 -57.46 -70.49
N GLY A 2 -16.56 -56.13 -70.69
CA GLY A 2 -17.49 -55.41 -71.59
C GLY A 2 -18.91 -55.43 -71.00
N ILE A 3 -19.60 -54.33 -70.69
CA ILE A 3 -20.19 -53.31 -71.60
C ILE A 3 -20.75 -52.22 -70.63
N SER A 4 -20.32 -50.96 -70.67
CA SER A 4 -20.83 -49.81 -71.45
C SER A 4 -22.27 -49.32 -71.14
N ARG A 5 -22.32 -48.04 -70.70
CA ARG A 5 -23.32 -46.97 -70.97
C ARG A 5 -24.71 -47.03 -70.33
N ARG A 6 -25.05 -45.93 -69.63
CA ARG A 6 -26.01 -44.89 -70.06
C ARG A 6 -26.05 -43.76 -69.02
N GLY A 7 -25.66 -42.54 -69.38
CA GLY A 7 -26.59 -41.43 -69.67
C GLY A 7 -26.61 -40.50 -68.44
N SER A 8 -26.62 -39.17 -68.51
CA SER A 8 -27.18 -38.29 -69.51
C SER A 8 -26.49 -36.91 -69.47
N PRO A 9 -26.61 -36.14 -70.56
CA PRO A 9 -25.81 -34.96 -70.84
C PRO A 9 -26.42 -33.68 -70.26
N TYR A 10 -25.54 -32.70 -70.10
CA TYR A 10 -25.75 -31.29 -70.42
C TYR A 10 -27.11 -30.97 -71.05
N LEU A 11 -27.82 -29.99 -70.48
CA LEU A 11 -28.16 -28.73 -71.17
C LEU A 11 -28.83 -27.74 -70.20
N ARG A 12 -28.13 -26.61 -70.03
CA ARG A 12 -28.60 -25.21 -70.09
C ARG A 12 -29.86 -24.78 -69.32
N ALA A 13 -29.65 -23.80 -68.44
CA ALA A 13 -30.35 -22.51 -68.30
C ALA A 13 -30.32 -22.12 -66.81
N ALA A 14 -30.23 -20.88 -66.37
CA ALA A 14 -29.97 -19.60 -66.99
C ALA A 14 -29.61 -18.66 -65.84
N CYS A 15 -28.76 -17.70 -66.17
CA CYS A 15 -28.45 -16.49 -65.44
C CYS A 15 -29.65 -15.91 -64.65
N ARG A 16 -29.47 -15.61 -63.35
CA ARG A 16 -30.18 -14.52 -62.65
C ARG A 16 -29.42 -14.10 -61.39
N ARG A 17 -28.80 -12.92 -61.52
CA ARG A 17 -28.77 -11.80 -60.56
C ARG A 17 -28.32 -12.10 -59.11
N ALA A 18 -27.09 -11.65 -58.84
CA ALA A 18 -26.57 -11.42 -57.50
C ALA A 18 -27.46 -10.45 -56.69
N PRO A 19 -27.54 -10.67 -55.38
CA PRO A 19 -27.43 -9.59 -54.42
C PRO A 19 -26.15 -9.71 -53.60
N GLY A 20 -25.47 -8.58 -53.46
CA GLY A 20 -24.15 -8.47 -52.88
C GLY A 20 -24.05 -9.00 -51.45
N ARG A 21 -22.93 -9.67 -51.20
CA ARG A 21 -22.37 -9.83 -49.86
C ARG A 21 -22.10 -8.44 -49.30
N ARG A 22 -22.83 -8.06 -48.25
CA ARG A 22 -22.25 -7.24 -47.20
C ARG A 22 -22.20 -8.11 -45.96
N HIS A 23 -20.98 -8.57 -45.68
CA HIS A 23 -20.61 -9.08 -44.38
C HIS A 23 -21.05 -8.06 -43.33
N VAL A 24 -22.04 -8.42 -42.51
CA VAL A 24 -22.29 -7.72 -41.25
C VAL A 24 -21.10 -8.10 -40.37
N ALA A 25 -20.15 -7.16 -40.27
CA ALA A 25 -18.96 -7.29 -39.45
C ALA A 25 -19.36 -7.59 -38.00
N GLY A 26 -18.60 -8.51 -37.41
CA GLY A 26 -18.84 -9.10 -36.11
C GLY A 26 -19.00 -8.08 -34.98
N GLU A 27 -19.95 -8.41 -34.13
CA GLU A 27 -19.85 -8.40 -32.68
C GLU A 27 -18.96 -7.30 -32.06
N ARG A 28 -19.64 -6.30 -31.47
CA ARG A 28 -19.06 -5.41 -30.47
C ARG A 28 -18.52 -6.22 -29.29
N LYS A 29 -17.26 -6.65 -29.33
CA LYS A 29 -16.55 -7.15 -28.14
C LYS A 29 -16.21 -5.96 -27.23
N ARG A 30 -17.16 -5.56 -26.39
CA ARG A 30 -16.90 -4.69 -25.23
C ARG A 30 -16.06 -5.42 -24.18
N PRO A 31 -15.25 -4.68 -23.41
CA PRO A 31 -13.92 -5.11 -22.99
C PRO A 31 -13.95 -5.91 -21.68
N ARG A 32 -13.59 -7.19 -21.74
CA ARG A 32 -13.26 -8.01 -20.55
C ARG A 32 -12.01 -7.51 -19.80
N ARG A 33 -11.27 -6.53 -20.35
CA ARG A 33 -10.06 -5.93 -19.77
C ARG A 33 -10.32 -4.73 -18.84
N SER A 34 -11.52 -4.14 -18.86
CA SER A 34 -11.79 -2.92 -18.09
C SER A 34 -11.94 -3.16 -16.58
N TRP A 35 -12.36 -4.35 -16.15
CA TRP A 35 -12.46 -4.69 -14.73
C TRP A 35 -11.09 -4.87 -14.07
N LEU A 36 -10.11 -5.37 -14.83
CA LEU A 36 -8.73 -5.50 -14.37
C LEU A 36 -8.07 -4.13 -14.15
N ALA A 37 -8.36 -3.16 -15.01
CA ALA A 37 -7.86 -1.79 -14.86
C ALA A 37 -8.47 -1.08 -13.63
N LEU A 38 -9.76 -1.31 -13.36
CA LEU A 38 -10.46 -0.77 -12.18
C LEU A 38 -9.99 -1.41 -10.87
N ALA A 39 -9.77 -2.72 -10.85
CA ALA A 39 -9.26 -3.42 -9.68
C ALA A 39 -7.81 -3.01 -9.34
N ALA A 40 -6.96 -2.82 -10.35
CA ALA A 40 -5.61 -2.32 -10.15
C ALA A 40 -5.58 -0.86 -9.62
N ALA A 41 -6.52 -0.01 -10.04
CA ALA A 41 -6.63 1.36 -9.55
C ALA A 41 -7.09 1.44 -8.08
N LEU A 42 -7.95 0.52 -7.62
CA LEU A 42 -8.43 0.46 -6.22
C LEU A 42 -7.34 0.02 -5.23
N VAL A 43 -6.44 -0.87 -5.64
CA VAL A 43 -5.29 -1.29 -4.81
C VAL A 43 -4.30 -0.14 -4.58
N LEU A 44 -4.14 0.76 -5.56
CA LEU A 44 -3.27 1.93 -5.46
C LEU A 44 -3.81 3.02 -4.54
N LEU A 45 -5.12 3.05 -4.26
CA LEU A 45 -5.77 4.07 -3.43
C LEU A 45 -5.94 3.67 -1.95
N GLY A 46 -5.78 2.38 -1.62
CA GLY A 46 -6.28 1.82 -0.35
C GLY A 46 -5.32 1.70 0.82
N CYS A 47 -3.99 1.74 0.63
CA CYS A 47 -3.06 1.31 1.69
C CYS A 47 -2.50 2.42 2.61
N GLY A 48 -2.53 3.69 2.21
CA GLY A 48 -1.89 4.77 2.99
C GLY A 48 -2.81 5.47 4.00
N ALA A 49 -4.07 5.71 3.63
CA ALA A 49 -4.97 6.60 4.38
C ALA A 49 -5.25 6.13 5.82
N GLY A 50 -5.25 4.81 6.05
CA GLY A 50 -5.53 4.24 7.36
C GLY A 50 -4.38 4.37 8.37
N ILE A 51 -3.12 4.50 7.92
CA ILE A 51 -1.96 4.55 8.82
C ILE A 51 -1.82 5.95 9.41
N GLU A 52 -1.95 6.98 8.56
CA GLU A 52 -1.93 8.38 9.00
C GLU A 52 -3.06 8.69 9.99
N GLU A 53 -4.26 8.17 9.77
CA GLU A 53 -5.37 8.35 10.72
C GLU A 53 -5.06 7.70 12.08
N ARG A 54 -4.47 6.50 12.08
CA ARG A 54 -4.06 5.80 13.30
C ARG A 54 -2.96 6.57 14.04
N LEU A 55 -2.00 7.12 13.30
CA LEU A 55 -0.91 7.93 13.83
C LEU A 55 -1.47 9.22 14.47
N ALA A 56 -2.34 9.94 13.78
CA ALA A 56 -2.98 11.14 14.31
C ALA A 56 -3.81 10.86 15.56
N ARG A 57 -4.48 9.70 15.64
CA ARG A 57 -5.19 9.27 16.86
C ARG A 57 -4.23 8.98 18.01
N ALA A 58 -3.13 8.30 17.74
CA ALA A 58 -2.10 8.03 18.74
C ALA A 58 -1.44 9.32 19.24
N ASP A 59 -1.18 10.28 18.36
CA ASP A 59 -0.67 11.61 18.71
C ASP A 59 -1.62 12.37 19.63
N ARG A 60 -2.94 12.34 19.35
CA ARG A 60 -3.92 12.95 20.27
C ARG A 60 -3.91 12.32 21.67
N ALA A 61 -3.76 11.00 21.75
CA ALA A 61 -3.64 10.30 23.03
C ALA A 61 -2.33 10.65 23.75
N PHE A 62 -1.24 10.81 22.99
CA PHE A 62 0.06 11.26 23.50
C PHE A 62 -0.03 12.68 24.07
N ASP A 63 -0.62 13.62 23.32
CA ASP A 63 -0.80 15.01 23.74
C ASP A 63 -1.71 15.13 24.96
N ALA A 64 -2.68 14.22 25.09
CA ALA A 64 -3.55 14.12 26.27
C ALA A 64 -2.86 13.47 27.49
N GLY A 65 -1.61 13.02 27.37
CA GLY A 65 -0.88 12.31 28.43
C GLY A 65 -1.39 10.89 28.69
N ASN A 66 -2.25 10.36 27.82
CA ASN A 66 -2.74 8.98 27.92
C ASN A 66 -1.72 8.01 27.31
N TRP A 67 -0.62 7.79 28.04
CA TRP A 67 0.52 7.01 27.56
C TRP A 67 0.17 5.58 27.16
N SER A 68 -0.79 4.96 27.86
CA SER A 68 -1.21 3.59 27.55
C SER A 68 -1.96 3.49 26.22
N GLU A 69 -2.84 4.45 25.93
CA GLU A 69 -3.54 4.52 24.64
C GLU A 69 -2.58 4.91 23.51
N ALA A 70 -1.69 5.88 23.76
CA ALA A 70 -0.66 6.28 22.82
C ALA A 70 0.23 5.09 22.41
N GLU A 71 0.72 4.32 23.39
CA GLU A 71 1.51 3.11 23.14
C GLU A 71 0.74 2.11 22.23
N ALA A 72 -0.50 1.79 22.58
CA ALA A 72 -1.33 0.88 21.79
C ALA A 72 -1.62 1.42 20.38
N GLY A 73 -1.76 2.74 20.25
CA GLY A 73 -1.91 3.44 18.98
C GLY A 73 -0.68 3.28 18.08
N TYR A 74 0.49 3.68 18.58
CA TYR A 74 1.73 3.59 17.81
C TYR A 74 2.13 2.14 17.49
N ARG A 75 1.88 1.18 18.40
CA ARG A 75 2.10 -0.24 18.09
C ARG A 75 1.21 -0.74 16.95
N ARG A 76 -0.01 -0.19 16.79
CA ARG A 76 -0.86 -0.51 15.62
C ARG A 76 -0.37 0.16 14.35
N VAL A 77 0.24 1.34 14.44
CA VAL A 77 0.93 1.96 13.30
C VAL A 77 2.07 1.06 12.86
N LEU A 78 2.94 0.62 13.78
CA LEU A 78 4.07 -0.26 13.48
C LEU A 78 3.67 -1.63 12.93
N LYS A 79 2.48 -2.15 13.29
CA LYS A 79 1.95 -3.38 12.66
C LYS A 79 1.56 -3.20 11.19
N GLY A 80 1.24 -1.97 10.77
CA GLY A 80 0.87 -1.66 9.38
C GLY A 80 2.04 -1.11 8.57
N ASP A 81 2.95 -0.40 9.23
CA ASP A 81 4.17 0.15 8.68
C ASP A 81 5.29 0.00 9.71
N GLU A 82 6.02 -1.11 9.61
CA GLU A 82 7.13 -1.45 10.52
C GLU A 82 8.29 -0.44 10.43
N HIS A 83 8.36 0.34 9.35
CA HIS A 83 9.44 1.30 9.10
C HIS A 83 8.99 2.75 9.39
N ASN A 84 7.92 2.92 10.15
CA ASN A 84 7.39 4.23 10.46
C ASN A 84 8.28 4.98 11.47
N PHE A 85 9.13 5.88 10.96
CA PHE A 85 10.05 6.69 11.76
C PHE A 85 9.36 7.38 12.95
N ARG A 86 8.23 8.04 12.69
CA ARG A 86 7.51 8.82 13.70
C ARG A 86 6.92 7.92 14.79
N ALA A 87 6.35 6.77 14.45
CA ALA A 87 5.84 5.84 15.44
C ALA A 87 6.96 5.26 16.34
N HIS A 88 8.14 4.95 15.79
CA HIS A 88 9.30 4.57 16.60
C HIS A 88 9.72 5.69 17.55
N LEU A 89 9.88 6.92 17.04
CA LEU A 89 10.28 8.07 17.83
C LEU A 89 9.30 8.35 18.99
N ARG A 90 8.00 8.33 18.69
CA ARG A 90 6.94 8.56 19.67
C ARG A 90 6.85 7.44 20.70
N LEU A 91 7.07 6.18 20.33
CA LEU A 91 7.13 5.09 21.31
C LEU A 91 8.29 5.25 22.29
N ALA A 92 9.45 5.72 21.82
CA ALA A 92 10.56 6.04 22.73
C ALA A 92 10.16 7.12 23.75
N GLU A 93 9.45 8.17 23.33
CA GLU A 93 8.91 9.20 24.24
C GLU A 93 7.87 8.63 25.21
N VAL A 94 6.92 7.82 24.72
CA VAL A 94 5.89 7.18 25.55
C VAL A 94 6.52 6.31 26.64
N TYR A 95 7.48 5.47 26.28
CA TYR A 95 8.15 4.60 27.26
C TYR A 95 8.99 5.39 28.27
N PHE A 96 9.58 6.51 27.84
CA PHE A 96 10.27 7.43 28.72
C PHE A 96 9.34 8.07 29.75
N GLU A 97 8.21 8.61 29.31
CA GLU A 97 7.21 9.25 30.18
C GLU A 97 6.53 8.23 31.11
N LYS A 98 6.38 6.97 30.68
CA LYS A 98 5.91 5.87 31.54
C LYS A 98 6.93 5.44 32.62
N LYS A 99 8.15 5.98 32.62
CA LYS A 99 9.24 5.72 33.59
C LYS A 99 9.58 4.24 33.81
N ARG A 100 9.31 3.35 32.85
CA ARG A 100 9.33 1.91 33.13
C ARG A 100 10.07 1.00 32.15
N TYR A 101 10.69 1.50 31.07
CA TYR A 101 11.18 0.61 30.01
C TYR A 101 12.40 1.14 29.23
N ASP A 102 13.53 1.31 29.91
CA ASP A 102 14.80 1.83 29.36
C ASP A 102 15.25 1.06 28.11
N ILE A 103 15.05 -0.25 28.11
CA ILE A 103 15.36 -1.15 27.00
C ILE A 103 14.53 -0.79 25.75
N MET A 104 13.24 -0.50 25.92
CA MET A 104 12.33 -0.19 24.81
C MET A 104 12.63 1.17 24.22
N ILE A 105 13.02 2.14 25.06
CA ILE A 105 13.51 3.45 24.60
C ILE A 105 14.71 3.25 23.68
N GLY A 106 15.71 2.49 24.12
CA GLY A 106 16.90 2.21 23.33
C GLY A 106 16.60 1.47 22.02
N TYR A 107 15.69 0.49 22.05
CA TYR A 107 15.26 -0.23 20.85
C TYR A 107 14.64 0.71 19.81
N HIS A 108 13.64 1.49 20.21
CA HIS A 108 12.94 2.37 19.27
C HIS A 108 13.81 3.54 18.78
N LEU A 109 14.73 4.06 19.60
CA LEU A 109 15.69 5.07 19.16
C LEU A 109 16.67 4.51 18.12
N ARG A 110 17.17 3.27 18.29
CA ARG A 110 18.05 2.64 17.29
C ARG A 110 17.33 2.43 15.97
N GLU A 111 16.08 2.01 16.01
CA GLU A 111 15.30 1.76 14.80
C GLU A 111 14.97 3.07 14.07
N ALA A 112 14.55 4.11 14.80
CA ALA A 112 14.36 5.44 14.24
C ALA A 112 15.66 5.99 13.64
N GLU A 113 16.80 5.77 14.28
CA GLU A 113 18.11 6.16 13.75
C GLU A 113 18.46 5.41 12.46
N ARG A 114 18.17 4.11 12.38
CA ARG A 114 18.37 3.31 11.16
C ARG A 114 17.56 3.89 10.00
N ILE A 115 16.26 4.09 10.18
CA ILE A 115 15.34 4.63 9.16
C ILE A 115 15.77 6.05 8.74
N MET A 116 16.13 6.90 9.70
CA MET A 116 16.63 8.25 9.44
C MET A 116 17.94 8.25 8.63
N ARG A 117 18.87 7.35 8.93
CA ARG A 117 20.13 7.24 8.18
C ARG A 117 19.92 6.74 6.76
N GLU A 118 19.00 5.80 6.58
CA GLU A 118 18.64 5.25 5.27
C GLU A 118 17.90 6.26 4.39
N SER A 119 16.98 7.04 4.96
CA SER A 119 16.23 8.07 4.21
C SER A 119 17.09 9.28 3.82
N GLY A 120 18.08 9.63 4.65
CA GLY A 120 18.90 10.83 4.44
C GLY A 120 18.15 12.15 4.69
N ASP A 121 16.93 12.08 5.22
CA ASP A 121 16.05 13.23 5.45
C ASP A 121 16.59 14.13 6.58
N ALA A 122 16.78 15.42 6.26
CA ALA A 122 17.27 16.41 7.21
C ALA A 122 16.24 16.72 8.31
N GLU A 123 14.94 16.66 8.00
CA GLU A 123 13.86 16.89 8.94
C GLU A 123 13.81 15.76 9.97
N MET A 124 13.85 14.50 9.52
CA MET A 124 13.95 13.34 10.43
C MET A 124 15.18 13.46 11.34
N ARG A 125 16.33 13.88 10.81
CA ARG A 125 17.54 14.14 11.62
C ARG A 125 17.32 15.24 12.67
N ALA A 126 16.64 16.32 12.32
CA ALA A 126 16.37 17.41 13.26
C ALA A 126 15.40 16.94 14.36
N GLU A 127 14.32 16.26 13.98
CA GLU A 127 13.32 15.75 14.92
C GLU A 127 13.91 14.71 15.86
N PHE A 128 14.67 13.75 15.32
CA PHE A 128 15.37 12.73 16.10
C PHE A 128 16.30 13.34 17.15
N ARG A 129 17.13 14.32 16.75
CA ARG A 129 18.03 15.03 17.68
C ARG A 129 17.26 15.75 18.78
N ARG A 130 16.15 16.42 18.44
CA ARG A 130 15.31 17.14 19.41
C ARG A 130 14.71 16.19 20.45
N VAL A 131 14.14 15.07 20.00
CA VAL A 131 13.52 14.09 20.91
C VAL A 131 14.56 13.37 21.74
N ARG A 132 15.63 12.86 21.12
CA ARG A 132 16.72 12.19 21.83
C ARG A 132 17.36 13.11 22.87
N GLY A 133 17.60 14.38 22.52
CA GLY A 133 18.13 15.38 23.45
C GLY A 133 17.23 15.59 24.68
N ARG A 134 15.90 15.67 24.48
CA ARG A 134 14.95 15.79 25.60
C ARG A 134 14.94 14.55 26.50
N ILE A 135 14.94 13.37 25.90
CA ILE A 135 14.96 12.08 26.64
C ILE A 135 16.25 11.99 27.46
N LEU A 136 17.40 12.22 26.85
CA LEU A 136 18.70 12.14 27.54
C LEU A 136 18.86 13.24 28.59
N GLY A 137 18.44 14.48 28.31
CA GLY A 137 18.49 15.57 29.27
C GLY A 137 17.69 15.26 30.53
N LYS A 138 16.42 14.87 30.37
CA LYS A 138 15.58 14.46 31.51
C LYS A 138 16.11 13.19 32.20
N ALA A 139 16.72 12.27 31.46
CA ALA A 139 17.32 11.06 32.04
C ALA A 139 18.49 11.41 32.98
N LEU A 140 19.39 12.31 32.54
CA LEU A 140 20.50 12.84 33.34
C LEU A 140 20.00 13.53 34.60
N GLU A 141 19.02 14.43 34.47
CA GLU A 141 18.41 15.14 35.60
C GLU A 141 17.79 14.18 36.63
N SER A 142 17.21 13.08 36.15
CA SER A 142 16.59 12.07 37.01
C SER A 142 17.54 11.00 37.55
N GLY A 143 18.84 11.07 37.24
CA GLY A 143 19.84 10.08 37.67
C GLY A 143 19.59 8.66 37.13
N ARG A 144 18.95 8.54 35.96
CA ARG A 144 18.58 7.25 35.33
C ARG A 144 19.64 6.69 34.37
N ILE A 145 20.79 7.36 34.26
CA ILE A 145 21.95 6.98 33.43
C ILE A 145 23.24 7.34 34.15
#